data_AF-A0A315CUF7-F1
#
_entry.id   AF-A0A315CUF7-F1
#
_cell.length_a   1.000
_cell.length_b   1.000
_cell.length_c   1.000
_cell.angle_alpha   90.00
_cell.angle_beta   90.00
_cell.angle_gamma   90.00
#
_symmetry.space_group_name_H-M   'P 1'
#
loop_
_entity.id
_entity.type
_entity.pdbx_description
1 polymer ?
#
loop_
_entity_poly.entity_id
_entity_poly.type
_entity_poly.pdbx_seq_one_letter_code
_entity_poly.pdbx_strand_id
1 'polypeptide(L)'
;MAPRKWWCWRRCQTSAGGPPAPRSRSPSLHVWMRPDMLARVMVPSSVRMGEVFEIRVLLQHPMETGYRFDLLGSAVPQNVIHTLRVHYAGQLVFRAEMSAGISANPFLSFFTKAKGNGELELEWLDDRGQQGRHVQPIVVI
;
A
#
# COMPACT_ATOMS: atom_id res chain seq x y z
N MET A 1 -12.00 -49.35 -46.92
CA MET A 1 -11.74 -50.80 -47.04
C MET A 1 -10.35 -50.97 -47.67
N ALA A 2 -9.32 -51.10 -46.81
CA ALA A 2 -7.85 -51.33 -47.02
C ALA A 2 -7.07 -50.49 -48.07
N PRO A 3 -5.73 -50.45 -48.03
CA PRO A 3 -4.78 -50.30 -46.92
C PRO A 3 -3.72 -49.20 -47.24
N ARG A 4 -2.94 -48.75 -46.24
CA ARG A 4 -1.55 -48.22 -46.35
C ARG A 4 -1.19 -47.45 -45.07
N LYS A 5 0.05 -47.35 -44.62
CA LYS A 5 1.31 -48.10 -44.72
C LYS A 5 2.22 -47.30 -43.75
N TRP A 6 2.86 -47.95 -42.77
CA TRP A 6 4.33 -47.95 -42.64
C TRP A 6 4.97 -46.99 -41.60
N TRP A 7 5.57 -47.63 -40.58
CA TRP A 7 6.87 -47.37 -39.93
C TRP A 7 7.06 -46.25 -38.88
N CYS A 8 7.34 -46.75 -37.65
CA CYS A 8 8.60 -46.55 -36.90
C CYS A 8 8.76 -45.25 -36.07
N TRP A 9 8.79 -45.37 -34.74
CA TRP A 9 10.02 -45.27 -33.94
C TRP A 9 9.77 -45.49 -32.44
N ARG A 10 10.40 -46.55 -31.92
CA ARG A 10 11.23 -46.60 -30.70
C ARG A 10 10.97 -45.49 -29.65
N ARG A 11 10.38 -45.85 -28.49
CA ARG A 11 10.47 -45.01 -27.29
C ARG A 11 11.64 -45.47 -26.43
N CYS A 12 12.69 -44.66 -26.43
CA CYS A 12 13.82 -44.72 -25.49
C CYS A 12 13.32 -44.78 -24.05
N GLN A 13 13.82 -45.76 -23.30
CA GLN A 13 13.98 -45.64 -21.85
C GLN A 13 15.48 -45.51 -21.59
N THR A 14 15.90 -44.33 -21.15
CA THR A 14 17.15 -44.13 -20.45
C THR A 14 16.88 -43.22 -19.26
N SER A 15 17.06 -43.82 -18.08
CA SER A 15 17.25 -43.17 -16.80
C SER A 15 18.46 -42.26 -16.83
N ALA A 16 18.31 -41.03 -16.35
CA ALA A 16 19.41 -40.19 -15.93
C ALA A 16 18.92 -39.27 -14.80
N GLY A 17 19.52 -39.42 -13.63
CA GLY A 17 19.28 -38.57 -12.47
C GLY A 17 19.72 -37.14 -12.74
N GLY A 18 18.80 -36.20 -12.52
CA GLY A 18 19.12 -34.78 -12.44
C GLY A 18 19.56 -34.40 -11.02
N PRO A 19 20.38 -33.36 -10.85
CA PRO A 19 20.74 -32.85 -9.52
C PRO A 19 19.48 -32.34 -8.80
N PRO A 20 19.43 -32.40 -7.45
CA PRO A 20 18.29 -31.88 -6.71
C PRO A 20 18.14 -30.38 -6.96
N ALA A 21 16.91 -29.94 -7.19
CA ALA A 21 16.54 -28.54 -7.32
C ALA A 21 17.10 -27.73 -6.13
N PRO A 22 17.55 -26.48 -6.35
CA PRO A 22 18.01 -25.65 -5.24
C PRO A 22 16.86 -25.45 -4.26
N ARG A 23 17.10 -25.79 -2.98
CA ARG A 23 16.16 -25.48 -1.89
C ARG A 23 15.84 -24.00 -1.98
N SER A 24 14.58 -23.67 -2.20
CA SER A 24 14.08 -22.31 -2.02
C SER A 24 14.51 -21.87 -0.63
N ARG A 25 15.46 -20.93 -0.56
CA ARG A 25 15.68 -20.15 0.65
C ARG A 25 14.38 -19.40 0.84
N SER A 26 13.54 -19.86 1.78
CA SER A 26 12.53 -18.98 2.38
C SER A 26 13.22 -17.66 2.71
N PRO A 27 12.74 -16.52 2.21
CA PRO A 27 13.27 -15.24 2.63
C PRO A 27 13.07 -15.16 4.14
N SER A 28 14.16 -14.90 4.84
CA SER A 28 14.22 -14.72 6.29
C SER A 28 13.08 -13.82 6.77
N LEU A 29 12.54 -14.17 7.94
CA LEU A 29 11.44 -13.53 8.68
C LEU A 29 11.75 -12.09 9.15
N HIS A 30 12.20 -11.23 8.24
CA HIS A 30 11.97 -9.80 8.33
C HIS A 30 10.93 -9.49 7.25
N VAL A 31 9.66 -9.67 7.60
CA VAL A 31 8.56 -9.01 6.91
C VAL A 31 8.84 -7.51 7.03
N TRP A 32 9.49 -6.96 6.01
CA TRP A 32 9.48 -5.52 5.76
C TRP A 32 8.05 -5.20 5.38
N MET A 33 7.24 -4.89 6.40
CA MET A 33 5.91 -4.34 6.24
C MET A 33 6.11 -3.07 5.43
N ARG A 34 5.75 -3.11 4.15
CA ARG A 34 6.08 -2.01 3.26
C ARG A 34 5.29 -0.78 3.73
N PRO A 35 5.90 0.40 3.89
CA PRO A 35 5.22 1.58 4.43
C PRO A 35 3.92 1.93 3.68
N ASP A 36 3.82 1.55 2.40
CA ASP A 36 2.62 1.67 1.56
C ASP A 36 1.42 0.84 2.03
N MET A 37 1.61 -0.24 2.81
CA MET A 37 0.52 -1.08 3.33
C MET A 37 -0.21 -0.46 4.54
N LEU A 38 0.35 0.59 5.13
CA LEU A 38 -0.23 1.26 6.30
C LEU A 38 -1.24 2.34 5.93
N ALA A 39 -1.46 2.62 4.64
CA ALA A 39 -2.47 3.54 4.17
C ALA A 39 -3.46 2.85 3.24
N ARG A 40 -4.74 3.09 3.46
CA ARG A 40 -5.83 2.70 2.57
C ARG A 40 -6.49 3.95 2.01
N VAL A 41 -6.41 4.09 0.69
CA VAL A 41 -7.04 5.17 -0.06
C VAL A 41 -8.28 4.65 -0.76
N MET A 42 -9.39 5.35 -0.62
CA MET A 42 -10.63 5.07 -1.34
C MET A 42 -10.97 6.26 -2.21
N VAL A 43 -11.01 6.01 -3.50
CA VAL A 43 -11.32 6.96 -4.57
C VAL A 43 -12.25 6.26 -5.57
N PRO A 44 -13.10 7.00 -6.29
CA PRO A 44 -13.89 6.43 -7.38
C PRO A 44 -12.98 5.81 -8.45
N SER A 45 -13.47 4.76 -9.11
CA SER A 45 -12.72 4.03 -10.15
C SER A 45 -12.44 4.87 -11.40
N SER A 46 -13.31 5.83 -11.69
CA SER A 46 -13.19 6.77 -12.80
C SER A 46 -13.93 8.07 -12.47
N VAL A 47 -13.39 9.21 -12.90
CA VAL A 47 -13.96 10.55 -12.66
C VAL A 47 -14.04 11.33 -13.97
N ARG A 48 -15.07 12.13 -14.19
CA ARG A 48 -15.12 12.98 -15.39
C ARG A 48 -14.20 14.18 -15.28
N MET A 49 -13.64 14.65 -16.39
CA MET A 49 -12.87 15.88 -16.40
C MET A 49 -13.69 17.04 -15.79
N GLY A 50 -13.13 17.69 -14.77
CA GLY A 50 -13.73 18.85 -14.11
C GLY A 50 -14.76 18.53 -13.04
N GLU A 51 -15.05 17.25 -12.80
CA GLU A 51 -15.90 16.80 -11.70
C GLU A 51 -15.16 16.91 -10.36
N VAL A 52 -15.91 17.23 -9.30
CA VAL A 52 -15.41 17.21 -7.92
C VAL A 52 -15.69 15.83 -7.34
N PHE A 53 -14.64 15.17 -6.85
CA PHE A 53 -14.75 13.83 -6.26
C PHE A 53 -14.15 13.79 -4.86
N GLU A 54 -14.62 12.82 -4.08
CA GLU A 54 -14.18 12.59 -2.71
C GLU A 54 -12.96 11.66 -2.69
N ILE A 55 -11.97 12.02 -1.89
CA ILE A 55 -10.81 11.20 -1.54
C ILE A 55 -10.94 10.88 -0.06
N ARG A 56 -10.96 9.58 0.26
CA ARG A 56 -10.97 9.11 1.63
C ARG A 56 -9.68 8.38 1.94
N VAL A 57 -9.09 8.71 3.08
CA VAL A 57 -7.81 8.20 3.54
C VAL A 57 -8.00 7.58 4.91
N LEU A 58 -7.52 6.36 5.07
CA LEU A 58 -7.43 5.68 6.36
C LEU A 58 -5.97 5.28 6.57
N LEU A 59 -5.34 5.80 7.62
CA LEU A 59 -3.98 5.42 7.99
C LEU A 59 -4.05 4.46 9.19
N GLN A 60 -3.30 3.36 9.13
CA GLN A 60 -3.19 2.40 10.23
C GLN A 60 -2.14 2.89 11.22
N HIS A 61 -2.59 3.57 12.27
CA HIS A 61 -1.71 4.18 13.26
C HIS A 61 -2.40 4.31 14.63
N PRO A 62 -1.72 4.01 15.76
CA PRO A 62 -2.35 4.02 17.08
C PRO A 62 -2.73 5.42 17.58
N MET A 63 -2.08 6.49 17.10
CA MET A 63 -2.28 7.88 17.58
C MET A 63 -2.20 7.98 19.12
N GLU A 64 -1.07 7.55 19.68
CA GLU A 64 -0.86 7.59 21.13
C GLU A 64 -0.75 9.05 21.60
N THR A 65 -1.65 9.47 22.48
CA THR A 65 -1.79 10.87 22.89
C THR A 65 -0.76 11.31 23.92
N GLY A 66 -0.11 10.35 24.59
CA GLY A 66 0.85 10.63 25.67
C GLY A 66 0.22 10.73 27.06
N TYR A 67 -1.12 10.66 27.18
CA TYR A 67 -1.81 10.75 28.47
C TYR A 67 -2.01 9.41 29.18
N ARG A 68 -1.69 8.30 28.51
CA ARG A 68 -1.85 6.96 29.05
C ARG A 68 -0.65 6.58 29.90
N PHE A 69 -0.92 5.93 31.02
CA PHE A 69 0.10 5.28 31.84
C PHE A 69 0.11 3.76 31.59
N ASP A 70 1.28 3.15 31.69
CA ASP A 70 1.43 1.70 31.65
C ASP A 70 1.12 1.05 33.01
N LEU A 71 1.20 -0.29 33.06
CA LEU A 71 0.95 -1.06 34.28
C LEU A 71 1.98 -0.80 35.39
N LEU A 72 3.13 -0.21 35.06
CA LEU A 72 4.19 0.15 35.99
C LEU A 72 4.07 1.62 36.45
N GLY A 73 3.03 2.33 36.00
CA GLY A 73 2.78 3.73 36.34
C GLY A 73 3.63 4.74 35.54
N SER A 74 4.35 4.29 34.50
CA SER A 74 5.12 5.18 33.63
C SER A 74 4.25 5.77 32.54
N ALA A 75 4.44 7.04 32.21
CA ALA A 75 3.75 7.69 31.11
C ALA A 75 4.21 7.10 29.77
N VAL A 76 3.26 6.73 28.92
CA VAL A 76 3.55 6.27 27.56
C VAL A 76 3.87 7.49 26.71
N PRO A 77 5.02 7.54 26.00
CA PRO A 77 5.34 8.68 25.15
C PRO A 77 4.32 8.87 24.04
N GLN A 78 3.97 10.14 23.77
CA GLN A 78 3.15 10.51 22.63
C GLN A 78 3.76 9.96 21.33
N ASN A 79 2.88 9.44 20.47
CA ASN A 79 3.21 9.15 19.08
C ASN A 79 1.98 9.40 18.23
N VAL A 80 1.92 10.58 17.61
CA VAL A 80 0.88 10.92 16.63
C VAL A 80 1.50 11.10 15.26
N ILE A 81 0.70 10.84 14.22
CA ILE A 81 1.03 11.35 12.90
C ILE A 81 0.82 12.85 12.98
N HIS A 82 1.87 13.64 12.79
CA HIS A 82 1.78 15.10 12.92
C HIS A 82 1.56 15.77 11.56
N THR A 83 2.10 15.21 10.47
CA THR A 83 1.95 15.79 9.11
C THR A 83 1.40 14.76 8.14
N LEU A 84 0.40 15.16 7.37
CA LEU A 84 -0.10 14.44 6.19
C LEU A 84 -0.11 15.38 4.99
N ARG A 85 0.44 14.92 3.87
CA ARG A 85 0.44 15.63 2.58
C ARG A 85 -0.13 14.72 1.52
N VAL A 86 -0.96 15.29 0.66
CA VAL A 86 -1.53 14.59 -0.49
C VAL A 86 -1.32 15.42 -1.73
N HIS A 87 -0.64 14.83 -2.70
CA HIS A 87 -0.42 15.39 -4.03
C HIS A 87 -1.27 14.65 -5.05
N TYR A 88 -1.78 15.37 -6.04
CA TYR A 88 -2.47 14.81 -7.19
C TYR A 88 -1.82 15.36 -8.45
N ALA A 89 -1.32 14.47 -9.32
CA ALA A 89 -0.55 14.85 -10.51
C ALA A 89 0.59 15.84 -10.19
N GLY A 90 1.30 15.60 -9.08
CA GLY A 90 2.40 16.43 -8.59
C GLY A 90 2.00 17.76 -7.93
N GLN A 91 0.70 18.10 -7.85
CA GLN A 91 0.21 19.31 -7.20
C GLN A 91 -0.30 18.99 -5.79
N LEU A 92 0.11 19.76 -4.78
CA LEU A 92 -0.40 19.61 -3.42
C LEU A 92 -1.89 19.96 -3.40
N VAL A 93 -2.75 18.97 -3.12
CA VAL A 93 -4.21 19.14 -3.05
C VAL A 93 -4.73 19.16 -1.63
N PHE A 94 -4.01 18.56 -0.69
CA PHE A 94 -4.40 18.54 0.71
C PHE A 94 -3.17 18.47 1.62
N ARG A 95 -3.23 19.21 2.73
CA ARG A 95 -2.26 19.14 3.82
C ARG A 95 -3.01 19.24 5.14
N ALA A 96 -2.66 18.36 6.07
CA ALA A 96 -3.15 18.43 7.44
C ALA A 96 -1.97 18.36 8.42
N GLU A 97 -2.04 19.22 9.44
CA GLU A 97 -1.25 19.08 10.66
C GLU A 97 -2.17 18.50 11.73
N MET A 98 -1.84 17.29 12.17
CA MET A 98 -2.64 16.52 13.12
C MET A 98 -1.98 16.56 14.51
N SER A 99 -2.79 16.32 15.54
CA SER A 99 -2.36 16.34 16.94
C SER A 99 -3.07 15.23 17.72
N ALA A 100 -2.78 15.15 19.02
CA ALA A 100 -3.38 14.17 19.95
C ALA A 100 -4.93 14.21 20.03
N GLY A 101 -5.59 15.22 19.45
CA GLY A 101 -7.05 15.27 19.33
C GLY A 101 -7.63 14.34 18.25
N ILE A 102 -6.80 13.68 17.44
CA ILE A 102 -7.23 12.77 16.38
C ILE A 102 -7.20 11.33 16.88
N SER A 103 -8.30 10.61 16.66
CA SER A 103 -8.46 9.21 17.05
C SER A 103 -7.47 8.26 16.37
N ALA A 104 -7.24 7.10 17.01
CA ALA A 104 -6.53 5.98 16.41
C ALA A 104 -7.13 5.60 15.03
N ASN A 105 -6.25 5.16 14.14
CA ASN A 105 -6.51 4.92 12.72
C ASN A 105 -7.17 6.13 12.04
N PRO A 106 -6.43 7.25 11.89
CA PRO A 106 -7.02 8.49 11.45
C PRO A 106 -7.67 8.34 10.07
N PHE A 107 -8.94 8.74 10.01
CA PHE A 107 -9.75 8.78 8.80
C PHE A 107 -9.96 10.23 8.37
N LEU A 108 -9.55 10.57 7.15
CA LEU A 108 -9.76 11.89 6.58
C LEU A 108 -10.51 11.76 5.26
N SER A 109 -11.49 12.64 5.05
CA SER A 109 -12.18 12.80 3.78
C SER A 109 -12.09 14.25 3.33
N PHE A 110 -11.75 14.44 2.06
CA PHE A 110 -11.70 15.74 1.43
C PHE A 110 -12.03 15.62 -0.06
N PHE A 111 -12.28 16.75 -0.71
CA PHE A 111 -12.67 16.80 -2.11
C PHE A 111 -11.59 17.45 -2.95
N THR A 112 -11.44 16.99 -4.19
CA THR A 112 -10.62 17.67 -5.20
C THR A 112 -11.33 17.64 -6.55
N LYS A 113 -10.88 18.51 -7.47
CA LYS A 113 -11.40 18.58 -8.83
C LYS A 113 -10.50 17.77 -9.76
N ALA A 114 -11.09 16.90 -10.57
CA ALA A 114 -10.37 16.15 -11.59
C ALA A 114 -9.81 17.10 -12.67
N LYS A 115 -8.48 17.17 -12.77
CA LYS A 115 -7.77 17.99 -13.76
C LYS A 115 -7.21 17.17 -14.92
N GLY A 116 -7.07 15.86 -14.74
CA GLY A 116 -6.55 14.94 -15.75
C GLY A 116 -6.05 13.64 -15.11
N ASN A 117 -5.55 12.73 -15.92
CA ASN A 117 -4.93 11.51 -15.42
C ASN A 117 -3.70 11.84 -14.58
N GLY A 118 -3.49 11.08 -13.51
CA GLY A 118 -2.33 11.26 -12.66
C GLY A 118 -2.34 10.35 -11.45
N GLU A 119 -1.29 10.48 -10.66
CA GLU A 119 -1.15 9.74 -9.42
C GLU A 119 -1.59 10.60 -8.24
N LEU A 120 -2.28 9.97 -7.29
CA LEU A 120 -2.53 10.50 -5.97
C LEU A 120 -1.46 9.95 -5.03
N GLU A 121 -0.58 10.83 -4.55
CA GLU A 121 0.52 10.48 -3.67
C GLU A 121 0.24 11.00 -2.26
N LEU A 122 0.17 10.09 -1.30
CA LEU A 122 0.03 10.39 0.11
C LEU A 122 1.36 10.18 0.81
N GLU A 123 1.70 11.11 1.69
CA GLU A 123 2.89 11.06 2.54
C GLU A 123 2.52 11.48 3.96
N TRP A 124 2.98 10.72 4.95
CA TRP A 124 2.76 11.08 6.36
C TRP A 124 4.01 10.84 7.20
N LEU A 125 4.10 11.56 8.32
CA LEU A 125 5.21 11.50 9.27
C LEU A 125 4.66 11.52 10.71
N ASP A 126 5.20 10.65 11.56
CA ASP A 126 4.89 10.56 12.99
C ASP A 126 6.00 11.16 13.88
N ASP A 127 5.68 11.35 15.17
CA ASP A 127 6.59 11.91 16.17
C ASP A 127 7.84 11.04 16.41
N ARG A 128 7.78 9.75 16.08
CA ARG A 128 8.91 8.81 16.17
C ARG A 128 9.78 8.82 14.91
N GLY A 129 9.49 9.69 13.94
CA GLY A 129 10.19 9.78 12.67
C GLY A 129 9.82 8.66 11.69
N GLN A 130 8.78 7.86 11.97
CA GLN A 130 8.25 6.92 11.00
C GLN A 130 7.49 7.69 9.95
N GLN A 131 7.85 7.41 8.71
CA GLN A 131 7.21 7.96 7.54
C GLN A 131 6.64 6.85 6.67
N GLY A 132 5.56 7.17 5.98
CA GLY A 132 5.03 6.30 4.95
C GLY A 132 4.61 7.08 3.73
N ARG A 133 4.55 6.36 2.61
CA ARG A 133 4.13 6.87 1.32
C ARG A 133 3.21 5.85 0.67
N HIS A 134 2.14 6.33 0.05
CA HIS A 134 1.22 5.51 -0.71
C HIS A 134 0.85 6.22 -2.02
N VAL A 135 0.84 5.48 -3.13
CA VAL A 135 0.55 6.01 -4.46
C VAL A 135 -0.62 5.25 -5.06
N GLN A 136 -1.63 5.99 -5.50
CA GLN A 136 -2.85 5.45 -6.11
C GLN A 136 -3.13 6.17 -7.45
N PRO A 137 -3.20 5.45 -8.59
CA PRO A 137 -3.56 6.08 -9.86
C PRO A 137 -5.02 6.54 -9.86
N ILE A 138 -5.26 7.69 -10.49
CA ILE A 138 -6.59 8.26 -10.78
C ILE A 138 -6.80 8.31 -12.29
N VAL A 139 -7.87 7.66 -12.74
CA VAL A 139 -8.29 7.65 -14.14
C VAL A 139 -9.42 8.66 -14.33
N VAL A 140 -9.16 9.63 -15.21
CA VAL A 140 -10.12 10.64 -15.64
C VAL A 140 -10.60 10.29 -17.05
N ILE A 141 -11.93 10.29 -17.23
CA ILE A 141 -12.63 9.97 -18.48
C ILE A 141 -13.36 11.17 -19.06
#